data_AF-A0A536DFS6-F1
#
_entry.id   AF-A0A536DFS6-F1
#
_cell.length_a   1.000
_cell.length_b   1.000
_cell.length_c   1.000
_cell.angle_alpha   90.00
_cell.angle_beta   90.00
_cell.angle_gamma   90.00
#
_symmetry.space_group_name_H-M   'P 1'
#
loop_
_entity.id
_entity.type
_entity.pdbx_description
1 polymer ?
#
loop_
_entity_poly.entity_id
_entity_poly.type
_entity_poly.pdbx_seq_one_letter_code
_entity_poly.pdbx_strand_id
1 'polypeptide(L)'
;MEPPVRIEVLECRAEDDRAGRWRVSWLIRNDEPEPIELHSAWIPHGRFRGDGRLPLALRVTGHGSERLELAVVAAEPPETVVRNAFLILQVSGNRGAWRVFARMRIEFDAQARPRPVVEVVTSHSIQ
;
A
#
# COMPACT_ATOMS: atom_id res chain seq x y z
N MET A 1 18.39 -3.42 6.65
CA MET A 1 18.44 -3.32 5.18
C MET A 1 17.46 -2.25 4.75
N GLU A 2 17.83 -1.41 3.81
CA GLU A 2 16.92 -0.44 3.21
C GLU A 2 15.88 -1.18 2.36
N PRO A 3 14.60 -0.75 2.33
CA PRO A 3 13.61 -1.37 1.45
C PRO A 3 14.02 -1.18 -0.01
N PRO A 4 13.89 -2.22 -0.86
CA PRO A 4 14.21 -2.09 -2.30
C PRO A 4 13.19 -1.23 -3.06
N VAL A 5 12.21 -0.66 -2.36
CA VAL A 5 11.12 0.10 -2.95
C VAL A 5 10.76 1.35 -2.17
N ARG A 6 10.33 2.38 -2.89
CA ARG A 6 9.56 3.50 -2.35
C ARG A 6 8.10 3.35 -2.69
N ILE A 7 7.25 3.81 -1.78
CA ILE A 7 5.80 3.67 -1.89
C ILE A 7 5.17 5.02 -1.59
N GLU A 8 4.37 5.52 -2.52
CA GLU A 8 3.62 6.77 -2.40
C GLU A 8 2.15 6.51 -2.68
N VAL A 9 1.25 7.20 -1.97
CA VAL A 9 -0.17 7.22 -2.33
C VAL A 9 -0.33 8.19 -3.49
N LEU A 10 -0.89 7.71 -4.60
CA LEU A 10 -1.27 8.56 -5.73
C LEU A 10 -2.67 9.14 -5.54
N GLU A 11 -3.60 8.28 -5.11
CA GLU A 11 -5.02 8.62 -5.10
C GLU A 11 -5.80 7.75 -4.12
N CYS A 12 -6.85 8.31 -3.52
CA CYS A 12 -7.90 7.56 -2.85
C CYS A 12 -9.26 8.12 -3.28
N ARG A 13 -10.06 7.28 -3.93
CA ARG A 13 -11.37 7.65 -4.48
C ARG A 13 -12.44 6.70 -3.98
N ALA A 14 -13.68 7.17 -3.87
CA ALA A 14 -14.81 6.30 -3.55
C ALA A 14 -14.96 5.23 -4.64
N GLU A 15 -15.32 4.02 -4.23
CA GLU A 15 -15.68 2.94 -5.16
C GLU A 15 -17.21 2.90 -5.29
N ASP A 16 -17.71 3.45 -6.39
CA ASP A 16 -19.15 3.58 -6.70
C ASP A 16 -19.94 4.29 -5.58
N ASP A 17 -21.27 4.05 -5.54
CA ASP A 17 -22.17 4.56 -4.50
C ASP A 17 -22.12 3.73 -3.20
N ARG A 18 -21.16 2.80 -3.06
CA ARG A 18 -21.05 1.96 -1.86
C ARG A 18 -20.33 2.73 -0.75
N ALA A 19 -21.13 3.27 0.17
CA ALA A 19 -20.62 3.95 1.36
C ALA A 19 -19.53 3.13 2.07
N GLY A 20 -18.39 3.77 2.32
CA GLY A 20 -17.26 3.20 3.04
C GLY A 20 -16.36 2.27 2.22
N ARG A 21 -16.58 2.10 0.91
CA ARG A 21 -15.62 1.45 0.01
C ARG A 21 -14.84 2.47 -0.80
N TRP A 22 -13.53 2.24 -0.91
CA TRP A 22 -12.59 3.13 -1.56
C TRP A 22 -11.64 2.34 -2.44
N ARG A 23 -11.26 2.93 -3.57
CA ARG A 23 -10.14 2.48 -4.39
C ARG A 23 -8.95 3.36 -4.08
N VAL A 24 -7.89 2.76 -3.53
CA VAL A 24 -6.64 3.46 -3.24
C VAL A 24 -5.59 3.01 -4.25
N SER A 25 -4.81 3.95 -4.73
CA SER A 25 -3.77 3.72 -5.71
C SER A 25 -2.43 4.17 -5.16
N TRP A 26 -1.44 3.30 -5.27
CA TRP A 26 -0.07 3.55 -4.87
C TRP A 26 0.85 3.52 -6.07
N LEU A 27 1.90 4.33 -6.02
CA LEU A 27 3.06 4.21 -6.89
C LEU A 27 4.13 3.42 -6.16
N ILE A 28 4.54 2.30 -6.72
CA ILE A 28 5.65 1.50 -6.23
C ILE A 28 6.85 1.79 -7.13
N ARG A 29 7.89 2.41 -6.59
CA ARG A 29 9.16 2.63 -7.31
C ARG A 29 10.18 1.61 -6.86
N ASN A 30 10.87 0.99 -7.81
CA ASN A 30 12.01 0.13 -7.53
C ASN A 30 13.27 0.99 -7.48
N ASP A 31 13.96 1.01 -6.34
CA ASP A 31 15.19 1.78 -6.21
C ASP A 31 16.42 0.99 -6.72
N GLU A 32 16.25 -0.30 -7.00
CA GLU A 32 17.31 -1.17 -7.49
C GLU A 32 17.46 -1.10 -9.02
N PRO A 33 18.68 -1.37 -9.54
CA PRO A 33 18.92 -1.46 -10.99
C PRO A 33 18.33 -2.72 -11.62
N GLU A 34 18.11 -3.77 -10.81
CA GLU A 34 17.53 -5.02 -11.26
C GLU A 34 16.02 -5.04 -11.00
N PRO A 35 15.24 -5.74 -11.84
CA PRO A 35 13.80 -5.82 -11.67
C PRO A 35 13.42 -6.56 -10.38
N ILE A 36 12.25 -6.21 -9.85
CA ILE A 36 11.61 -6.89 -8.72
C ILE A 36 10.22 -7.39 -9.12
N GLU A 37 9.76 -8.42 -8.40
CA GLU A 37 8.43 -9.00 -8.55
C GLU A 37 7.62 -8.77 -7.28
N LEU A 38 6.39 -8.26 -7.43
CA LEU A 38 5.41 -8.18 -6.35
C LEU A 38 4.49 -9.39 -6.45
N HIS A 39 4.49 -10.18 -5.38
CA HIS A 39 3.76 -11.45 -5.30
C HIS A 39 2.42 -11.35 -4.61
N SER A 40 2.31 -10.43 -3.65
CA SER A 40 1.05 -10.20 -2.94
C SER A 40 1.01 -8.86 -2.25
N ALA A 41 -0.19 -8.33 -2.08
CA ALA A 41 -0.46 -7.17 -1.23
C ALA A 41 -1.52 -7.48 -0.17
N TRP A 42 -1.43 -6.81 0.98
CA TRP A 42 -2.43 -6.91 2.03
C TRP A 42 -2.49 -5.64 2.88
N ILE A 43 -3.70 -5.27 3.28
CA ILE A 43 -3.99 -4.14 4.17
C ILE A 43 -4.81 -4.68 5.36
N PRO A 44 -4.16 -5.07 6.48
CA PRO A 44 -4.81 -5.81 7.57
C PRO A 44 -5.56 -4.94 8.58
N HIS A 45 -5.49 -3.61 8.48
CA HIS A 45 -5.90 -2.75 9.58
C HIS A 45 -7.43 -2.74 9.76
N GLY A 46 -7.92 -2.97 10.98
CA GLY A 46 -9.37 -3.14 11.23
C GLY A 46 -10.25 -1.95 10.83
N ARG A 47 -9.68 -0.74 10.81
CA ARG A 47 -10.37 0.53 10.47
C ARG A 47 -10.09 1.05 9.04
N PHE A 48 -9.17 0.39 8.33
CA PHE A 48 -8.80 0.71 6.96
C PHE A 48 -8.29 -0.59 6.33
N ARG A 49 -9.21 -1.39 5.77
CA ARG A 49 -9.01 -2.82 5.55
C ARG A 49 -9.17 -3.19 4.08
N GLY A 50 -8.24 -3.94 3.52
CA GLY A 50 -8.41 -4.55 2.19
C GLY A 50 -9.28 -5.82 2.24
N ASP A 51 -9.57 -6.39 1.08
CA ASP A 51 -10.37 -7.64 0.93
C ASP A 51 -9.60 -8.91 1.34
N GLY A 52 -8.52 -8.78 2.12
CA GLY A 52 -7.61 -9.86 2.48
C GLY A 52 -6.30 -9.80 1.70
N ARG A 53 -5.54 -10.90 1.73
CA ARG A 53 -4.27 -11.01 1.01
C ARG A 53 -4.55 -11.28 -0.46
N LEU A 54 -4.11 -10.38 -1.33
CA LEU A 54 -4.34 -10.44 -2.76
C LEU A 54 -3.06 -10.93 -3.46
N PRO A 55 -3.11 -11.98 -4.29
CA PRO A 55 -1.99 -12.35 -5.13
C PRO A 55 -1.76 -11.28 -6.20
N LEU A 56 -0.49 -11.04 -6.50
CA LEU A 56 -0.04 -10.11 -7.54
C LEU A 56 0.89 -10.88 -8.49
N ALA A 57 0.90 -10.44 -9.75
CA ALA A 57 1.86 -10.87 -10.77
C ALA A 57 2.41 -9.61 -11.46
N LEU A 58 2.91 -8.68 -10.66
CA LEU A 58 3.41 -7.38 -11.12
C LEU A 58 4.93 -7.38 -11.08
N ARG A 59 5.56 -6.97 -12.19
CA ARG A 59 7.00 -6.79 -12.29
C ARG A 59 7.32 -5.31 -12.40
N VAL A 60 8.20 -4.80 -11.55
CA VAL A 60 8.72 -3.43 -11.64
C VAL A 60 10.14 -3.51 -12.19
N THR A 61 10.40 -2.81 -13.30
CA THR A 61 11.73 -2.74 -13.89
C THR A 61 12.72 -2.05 -12.95
N GLY A 62 14.02 -2.23 -13.22
CA GLY A 62 15.06 -1.51 -12.50
C GLY A 62 14.87 0.01 -12.62
N HIS A 63 14.93 0.73 -11.50
CA HIS A 63 14.62 2.17 -11.41
C HIS A 63 13.24 2.58 -11.96
N GLY A 64 12.39 1.59 -12.23
CA GLY A 64 11.06 1.78 -12.78
C GLY A 64 10.01 1.99 -11.69
N SER A 65 8.77 2.16 -12.13
CA SER A 65 7.64 2.32 -11.22
C SER A 65 6.38 1.68 -11.79
N GLU A 66 5.57 1.11 -10.92
CA GLU A 66 4.27 0.55 -11.27
C GLU A 66 3.16 1.08 -10.36
N ARG A 67 1.95 1.19 -10.91
CA ARG A 67 0.76 1.55 -10.14
C ARG A 67 0.10 0.29 -9.59
N LEU A 68 -0.13 0.27 -8.28
CA LEU A 68 -0.89 -0.76 -7.59
C LEU A 68 -2.21 -0.15 -7.13
N GLU A 69 -3.34 -0.76 -7.48
CA GLU A 69 -4.65 -0.34 -6.98
C GLU A 69 -5.31 -1.44 -6.15
N LEU A 70 -5.82 -1.09 -4.97
CA LEU A 70 -6.54 -2.02 -4.10
C LEU A 70 -7.84 -1.39 -3.59
N ALA A 71 -8.88 -2.21 -3.47
CA ALA A 71 -10.09 -1.83 -2.77
C ALA A 71 -9.86 -1.90 -1.25
N VAL A 72 -10.38 -0.91 -0.53
CA VAL A 72 -10.36 -0.84 0.93
C VAL A 72 -11.73 -0.46 1.49
N VAL A 73 -12.04 -1.01 2.65
CA VAL A 73 -13.19 -0.62 3.48
C VAL A 73 -12.68 0.30 4.57
N ALA A 74 -13.26 1.49 4.64
CA ALA A 74 -12.94 2.50 5.63
C ALA A 74 -14.14 3.43 5.82
N ALA A 75 -14.68 3.47 7.03
CA ALA A 75 -15.82 4.31 7.38
C ALA A 75 -15.61 4.84 8.79
N GLU A 76 -15.20 6.10 8.89
CA GLU A 76 -14.92 6.77 10.15
C GLU A 76 -15.56 8.16 10.12
N PRO A 77 -15.84 8.77 11.29
CA PRO A 77 -16.29 10.15 11.36
C PRO A 77 -15.30 11.12 10.69
N PRO A 78 -15.77 12.27 10.18
CA PRO A 78 -14.89 13.36 9.75
C PRO A 78 -13.83 13.71 10.81
N GLU A 79 -12.67 14.17 10.35
CA GLU A 79 -11.53 14.60 11.19
C GLU A 79 -10.89 13.47 12.04
N THR A 80 -11.34 12.23 11.85
CA THR A 80 -10.72 11.06 12.48
C THR A 80 -9.33 10.82 11.91
N VAL A 81 -8.39 10.43 12.79
CA VAL A 81 -7.07 9.97 12.39
C VAL A 81 -6.86 8.51 12.79
N VAL A 82 -6.65 7.66 11.80
CA VAL A 82 -6.22 6.26 12.00
C VAL A 82 -4.70 6.19 11.85
N ARG A 83 -4.01 5.67 12.86
CA ARG A 83 -2.56 5.50 12.86
C ARG A 83 -2.20 4.01 12.73
N ASN A 84 -0.95 3.74 12.33
CA ASN A 84 -0.42 2.39 12.24
C ASN A 84 -1.23 1.46 11.30
N ALA A 85 -1.84 2.04 10.26
CA ALA A 85 -2.30 1.25 9.12
C ALA A 85 -1.09 0.82 8.28
N PHE A 86 -1.19 -0.29 7.58
CA PHE A 86 -0.09 -0.79 6.75
C PHE A 86 -0.59 -1.23 5.37
N LEU A 87 0.16 -0.88 4.33
CA LEU A 87 0.22 -1.67 3.11
C LEU A 87 1.41 -2.62 3.25
N ILE A 88 1.15 -3.92 3.14
CA ILE A 88 2.15 -4.96 3.23
C ILE A 88 2.32 -5.58 1.85
N LEU A 89 3.55 -5.61 1.34
CA LEU A 89 3.90 -6.25 0.08
C LEU A 89 4.84 -7.43 0.33
N GLN A 90 4.65 -8.51 -0.43
CA GLN A 90 5.70 -9.52 -0.60
C GLN A 90 6.39 -9.28 -1.94
N VAL A 91 7.71 -9.09 -1.87
CA VAL A 91 8.54 -8.69 -3.01
C VAL A 91 9.72 -9.65 -3.13
N SER A 92 10.13 -10.00 -4.34
CA SER A 92 11.42 -10.66 -4.59
C SER A 92 12.22 -9.96 -5.67
N GLY A 93 13.53 -10.17 -5.66
CA GLY A 93 14.46 -9.70 -6.68
C GLY A 93 15.77 -10.47 -6.57
N ASN A 94 16.80 -10.00 -7.28
CA ASN A 94 18.08 -10.71 -7.36
C ASN A 94 18.76 -10.94 -5.98
N ARG A 95 18.55 -10.02 -5.02
CA ARG A 95 19.16 -10.09 -3.68
C ARG A 95 18.32 -10.86 -2.65
N GLY A 96 17.22 -11.50 -3.06
CA GLY A 96 16.37 -12.32 -2.21
C GLY A 96 14.90 -11.90 -2.21
N ALA A 97 14.20 -12.25 -1.13
CA ALA A 97 12.79 -11.94 -0.93
C ALA A 97 12.58 -11.15 0.37
N TRP A 98 11.59 -10.26 0.35
CA TRP A 98 11.28 -9.37 1.46
C TRP A 98 9.78 -9.25 1.66
N ARG A 99 9.42 -8.98 2.91
CA ARG A 99 8.15 -8.37 3.28
C ARG A 99 8.39 -6.88 3.50
N VAL A 100 7.75 -6.06 2.68
CA VAL A 100 7.81 -4.60 2.76
C VAL A 100 6.58 -4.10 3.48
N PHE A 101 6.76 -3.15 4.40
CA PHE A 101 5.72 -2.54 5.20
C PHE A 101 5.72 -1.02 4.95
N ALA A 102 4.69 -0.51 4.28
CA ALA A 102 4.42 0.92 4.22
C ALA A 102 3.44 1.28 5.34
N ARG A 103 3.97 1.85 6.43
CA ARG A 103 3.16 2.36 7.53
C ARG A 103 2.50 3.66 7.10
N MET A 104 1.21 3.75 7.35
CA MET A 104 0.37 4.87 6.95
C MET A 104 -0.35 5.48 8.15
N ARG A 105 -0.62 6.77 8.00
CA ARG A 105 -1.65 7.49 8.74
C ARG A 105 -2.79 7.79 7.77
N ILE A 106 -4.02 7.57 8.20
CA ILE A 106 -5.22 7.84 7.40
C ILE A 106 -5.94 8.99 8.07
N GLU A 107 -6.03 10.12 7.38
CA GLU A 107 -6.82 11.27 7.84
C GLU A 107 -8.17 11.25 7.15
N PHE A 108 -9.26 11.35 7.91
CA PHE A 108 -10.58 11.55 7.34
C PHE A 108 -10.83 13.04 7.23
N ASP A 109 -11.10 13.54 6.03
CA ASP A 109 -11.40 14.94 5.82
C ASP A 109 -12.79 15.33 6.37
N ALA A 110 -13.17 16.60 6.23
CA ALA A 110 -14.45 17.12 6.70
C ALA A 110 -15.67 16.43 6.04
N GLN A 111 -15.46 15.69 4.94
CA GLN A 111 -16.49 14.90 4.26
C GLN A 111 -16.34 13.40 4.52
N ALA A 112 -15.60 13.01 5.56
CA ALA A 112 -15.31 11.63 5.93
C ALA A 112 -14.61 10.82 4.81
N ARG A 113 -13.83 11.49 3.94
CA ARG A 113 -13.03 10.79 2.92
C ARG A 113 -11.65 10.48 3.48
N PRO A 114 -11.18 9.21 3.39
CA PRO A 114 -9.86 8.85 3.85
C PRO A 114 -8.78 9.41 2.93
N ARG A 115 -7.74 9.98 3.55
CA ARG A 115 -6.52 10.49 2.95
C ARG A 115 -5.35 9.70 3.53
N PRO A 116 -5.01 8.53 2.95
CA PRO A 116 -3.85 7.77 3.37
C PRO A 116 -2.57 8.53 3.03
N VAL A 117 -1.64 8.58 3.99
CA VAL A 117 -0.30 9.14 3.84
C VAL A 117 0.71 8.09 4.30
N VAL A 118 1.67 7.76 3.44
CA VAL A 118 2.79 6.88 3.82
C VAL A 118 3.76 7.67 4.69
N GLU A 119 3.99 7.19 5.91
CA GLU A 119 4.89 7.82 6.87
C GLU A 119 6.29 7.21 6.82
N VAL A 120 6.37 5.88 6.66
CA VAL A 120 7.65 5.16 6.59
C VAL A 120 7.49 3.86 5.84
N VAL A 121 8.53 3.46 5.11
CA VAL A 121 8.63 2.16 4.45
C VAL A 121 9.78 1.38 5.08
N THR A 122 9.54 0.16 5.51
CA THR A 122 10.57 -0.76 6.02
C THR A 122 10.50 -2.10 5.31
N SER A 123 11.59 -2.86 5.34
CA SER A 123 11.66 -4.22 4.76
C SER A 123 12.25 -5.22 5.75
N HIS A 124 11.77 -6.45 5.67
CA HIS A 124 12.30 -7.60 6.40
C HIS A 124 12.50 -8.75 5.44
N SER A 125 13.69 -9.34 5.43
CA SER A 125 13.95 -10.52 4.59
C SER A 125 13.05 -11.69 4.99
N ILE A 126 12.58 -12.41 3.98
CA ILE A 126 11.88 -13.68 4.15
C ILE A 126 12.95 -14.75 3.97
N GLN A 127 13.24 -15.48 5.04
CA GLN A 127 14.12 -16.65 4.99
C GLN A 127 13.42 -17.82 4.31
#